data_AF-A0A7S1H6D8-F1
#
_entry.id   AF-A0A7S1H6D8-F1
#
_cell.length_a   1.000
_cell.length_b   1.000
_cell.length_c   1.000
_cell.angle_alpha   90.00
_cell.angle_beta   90.00
_cell.angle_gamma   90.00
#
_symmetry.space_group_name_H-M   'P 1'
#
loop_
_entity.id
_entity.type
_entity.pdbx_description
1 polymer ?
#
loop_
_entity_poly.entity_id
_entity_poly.type
_entity_poly.pdbx_seq_one_letter_code
_entity_poly.pdbx_strand_id
1 'polypeptide(L)'
;SFAWLVLLDWMGRSGYFNLGNSNSLASMDISKAYTGLTDYHPTVVGTFTLLICFTAPLLFWLCTIVCIGRACLSDREGFFSGALVVASVLHSTIRSGCMLCFCIVTVAMKDHLFVWSVFAPKLLYEVMLFIVMVSAHASSLLLDLSLDVFAHRKHKAASP
;
A
#
# COMPACT_ATOMS: atom_id res chain seq x y z
N SER A 1 -16.98 13.55 -1.76
CA SER A 1 -15.74 14.36 -1.89
C SER A 1 -14.55 13.42 -1.96
N PHE A 2 -13.60 13.60 -2.87
CA PHE A 2 -12.37 12.77 -2.96
C PHE A 2 -11.30 13.13 -1.92
N ALA A 3 -11.47 14.25 -1.21
CA ALA A 3 -10.47 14.76 -0.28
C ALA A 3 -10.13 13.77 0.86
N TRP A 4 -11.12 13.05 1.37
CA TRP A 4 -10.89 12.09 2.47
C TRP A 4 -10.02 10.89 2.04
N LEU A 5 -10.07 10.48 0.77
CA LEU A 5 -9.19 9.43 0.24
C LEU A 5 -7.72 9.88 0.28
N VAL A 6 -7.46 11.13 -0.12
CA VAL A 6 -6.10 11.70 -0.06
C VAL A 6 -5.64 11.84 1.39
N LEU A 7 -6.52 12.29 2.28
CA LEU A 7 -6.21 12.40 3.70
C LEU A 7 -5.84 11.04 4.31
N LEU A 8 -6.54 9.96 3.97
CA LEU A 8 -6.19 8.61 4.47
C LEU A 8 -4.83 8.12 3.95
N ASP A 9 -4.47 8.40 2.69
CA ASP A 9 -3.11 8.10 2.17
C ASP A 9 -2.05 8.86 2.98
N TRP A 10 -2.26 10.16 3.23
CA TRP A 10 -1.34 10.99 3.99
C TRP A 10 -1.24 10.56 5.44
N MET A 11 -2.35 10.16 6.05
CA MET A 11 -2.36 9.60 7.40
C MET A 11 -1.60 8.28 7.47
N GLY A 12 -1.66 7.44 6.43
CA GLY A 12 -0.80 6.24 6.32
C GLY A 12 0.68 6.58 6.35
N ARG A 13 1.09 7.64 5.63
CA ARG A 13 2.48 8.13 5.62
C ARG A 13 2.89 8.74 6.96
N SER A 14 2.00 9.51 7.58
CA SER A 14 2.24 10.05 8.92
C SER A 14 2.39 8.92 9.94
N GLY A 15 1.53 7.90 9.84
CA GLY A 15 1.57 6.70 10.68
C GLY A 15 2.89 5.94 10.56
N TYR A 16 3.49 5.87 9.37
CA TYR A 16 4.80 5.25 9.16
C TYR A 16 5.87 5.85 10.09
N PHE A 17 5.96 7.19 10.16
CA PHE A 17 6.91 7.88 11.03
C PHE A 17 6.50 7.82 12.51
N ASN A 18 5.19 7.84 12.81
CA ASN A 18 4.70 7.71 14.19
C ASN A 18 4.98 6.33 14.80
N LEU A 19 5.11 5.28 13.99
CA LEU A 19 5.57 3.96 14.44
C LEU A 19 7.08 3.88 14.71
N GLY A 20 7.80 5.00 14.62
CA GLY A 20 9.23 5.09 14.89
C GLY A 20 10.12 4.74 13.71
N ASN A 21 9.54 4.50 12.52
CA ASN A 21 10.35 4.32 11.31
C ASN A 21 10.95 5.65 10.84
N SER A 22 12.11 5.58 10.21
CA SER A 22 12.69 6.71 9.49
C SER A 22 13.03 6.30 8.05
N ASN A 23 13.66 7.20 7.29
CA ASN A 23 14.16 6.87 5.96
C ASN A 23 15.60 6.32 5.98
N SER A 24 16.13 6.00 7.17
CA SER A 24 17.44 5.40 7.35
C SER A 24 17.33 3.88 7.48
N LEU A 25 18.23 3.15 6.83
CA LEU A 25 18.33 1.69 6.99
C LEU A 25 18.66 1.29 8.43
N ALA A 26 19.38 2.14 9.18
CA ALA A 26 19.74 1.87 10.57
C ALA A 26 18.53 1.83 11.53
N SER A 27 17.41 2.47 11.15
CA SER A 27 16.20 2.46 11.98
C SER A 27 15.27 1.27 11.73
N MET A 28 15.54 0.47 10.70
CA MET A 28 14.70 -0.68 10.35
C MET A 28 15.01 -1.85 11.27
N ASP A 29 14.05 -2.22 12.10
CA ASP A 29 14.16 -3.40 12.95
C ASP A 29 13.72 -4.67 12.19
N ILE A 30 14.71 -5.43 11.72
CA ILE A 30 14.49 -6.73 11.08
C ILE A 30 14.29 -7.87 12.08
N SER A 31 14.61 -7.66 13.36
CA SER A 31 14.63 -8.72 14.38
C SER A 31 13.25 -9.36 14.55
N LYS A 32 12.20 -8.54 14.45
CA LYS A 32 10.81 -8.98 14.53
C LYS A 32 10.43 -9.96 13.41
N ALA A 33 11.05 -9.86 12.23
CA ALA A 33 10.79 -10.76 11.11
C ALA A 33 11.35 -12.18 11.31
N TYR A 34 12.20 -12.39 12.32
CA TYR A 34 12.73 -13.70 12.71
C TYR A 34 11.89 -14.41 13.77
N THR A 35 10.86 -13.77 14.30
CA THR A 35 10.06 -14.33 15.39
C THR A 35 9.37 -15.62 14.94
N GLY A 36 9.71 -16.74 15.56
CA GLY A 36 9.12 -18.05 15.27
C GLY A 36 9.77 -18.82 14.11
N LEU A 37 10.87 -18.34 13.53
CA LEU A 37 11.65 -19.11 12.55
C LEU A 37 12.73 -19.95 13.26
N THR A 38 12.83 -21.23 12.88
CA THR A 38 13.93 -22.11 13.29
C THR A 38 15.17 -21.92 12.42
N ASP A 39 14.96 -21.69 11.12
CA ASP A 39 15.99 -21.57 10.10
C ASP A 39 15.80 -20.29 9.28
N TYR A 40 16.89 -19.70 8.81
CA TYR A 40 16.83 -18.48 7.99
C TYR A 40 16.27 -18.77 6.59
N HIS A 41 15.14 -18.15 6.28
CA HIS A 41 14.59 -18.12 4.93
C HIS A 41 14.47 -16.68 4.42
N PRO A 42 15.28 -16.26 3.42
CA PRO A 42 15.33 -14.87 2.95
C PRO A 42 13.97 -14.29 2.52
N THR A 43 13.15 -15.10 1.85
CA THR A 43 11.85 -14.67 1.33
C THR A 43 10.87 -14.39 2.46
N VAL A 44 10.77 -15.29 3.44
CA VAL A 44 9.88 -15.16 4.60
C VAL A 44 10.26 -13.94 5.45
N VAL A 45 11.54 -13.82 5.78
CA VAL A 45 12.06 -12.69 6.56
C VAL A 45 11.85 -11.37 5.80
N GLY A 46 12.10 -11.35 4.48
CA GLY A 46 11.88 -10.20 3.63
C GLY A 46 10.40 -9.77 3.61
N THR A 47 9.48 -10.70 3.42
CA THR A 47 8.03 -10.41 3.42
C THR A 47 7.58 -9.86 4.78
N PHE A 48 7.98 -10.47 5.89
CA PHE A 48 7.62 -9.95 7.21
C PHE A 48 8.25 -8.59 7.49
N THR A 49 9.48 -8.34 7.06
CA THR A 49 10.12 -7.04 7.20
C THR A 49 9.31 -5.95 6.47
N LEU A 50 8.87 -6.21 5.24
CA LEU A 50 8.04 -5.27 4.48
C LEU A 50 6.67 -5.04 5.15
N LEU A 51 6.02 -6.10 5.63
CA LEU A 51 4.73 -5.99 6.33
C LEU A 51 4.85 -5.17 7.61
N ILE A 52 5.90 -5.41 8.41
CA ILE A 52 6.16 -4.70 9.67
C ILE A 52 6.52 -3.23 9.38
N CYS A 53 7.39 -2.98 8.41
CA CYS A 53 7.84 -1.64 8.06
C CYS A 53 6.70 -0.77 7.52
N PHE A 54 5.86 -1.32 6.65
CA PHE A 54 4.75 -0.60 6.01
C PHE A 54 3.38 -0.90 6.63
N THR A 55 3.35 -1.30 7.91
CA THR A 55 2.10 -1.62 8.61
C THR A 55 1.12 -0.43 8.62
N ALA A 56 1.59 0.79 8.87
CA ALA A 56 0.72 1.98 8.89
C ALA A 56 0.06 2.26 7.53
N PRO A 57 0.79 2.40 6.41
CA PRO A 57 0.17 2.51 5.08
C PRO A 57 -0.84 1.40 4.76
N LEU A 58 -0.53 0.15 5.11
CA LEU A 58 -1.44 -0.99 4.91
C LEU A 58 -2.72 -0.88 5.75
N LEU A 59 -2.61 -0.49 7.03
CA LEU A 59 -3.78 -0.28 7.90
C LEU A 59 -4.68 0.86 7.40
N PHE A 60 -4.09 1.96 6.92
CA PHE A 60 -4.88 3.06 6.36
C PHE A 60 -5.52 2.71 5.01
N TRP A 61 -4.93 1.81 4.23
CA TRP A 61 -5.59 1.21 3.07
C TRP A 61 -6.80 0.36 3.48
N LEU A 62 -6.66 -0.51 4.48
CA LEU A 62 -7.79 -1.29 5.02
C LEU A 62 -8.90 -0.37 5.56
N CYS A 63 -8.54 0.71 6.26
CA CYS A 63 -9.48 1.73 6.71
C CYS A 63 -10.22 2.38 5.52
N THR A 64 -9.52 2.65 4.42
CA THR A 64 -10.13 3.18 3.19
C THR A 64 -11.19 2.23 2.65
N ILE A 65 -10.88 0.94 2.52
CA ILE A 65 -11.84 -0.09 2.07
C ILE A 65 -13.09 -0.12 2.97
N VAL A 66 -12.91 -0.11 4.29
CA VAL A 66 -14.02 -0.12 5.26
C VAL A 66 -14.88 1.15 5.12
N CYS A 67 -14.26 2.32 5.00
CA CYS A 67 -14.97 3.59 4.80
C CYS A 67 -15.78 3.60 3.50
N ILE A 68 -15.22 3.07 2.39
CA ILE A 68 -15.95 2.89 1.13
C ILE A 68 -17.14 1.96 1.35
N GLY A 69 -16.92 0.80 1.97
CA GLY A 69 -17.99 -0.16 2.27
C GLY A 69 -19.14 0.46 3.07
N ARG A 70 -18.82 1.22 4.13
CA ARG A 70 -19.82 1.92 4.93
C ARG A 70 -20.57 3.00 4.15
N ALA A 71 -19.86 3.76 3.30
CA ALA A 71 -20.49 4.77 2.46
C ALA A 71 -21.45 4.13 1.44
N CYS A 72 -21.04 3.03 0.81
CA CYS A 72 -21.85 2.32 -0.18
C CYS A 72 -23.04 1.58 0.44
N LEU A 73 -22.96 1.11 1.69
CA LEU A 73 -24.12 0.54 2.40
C LEU A 73 -25.17 1.60 2.73
N SER A 74 -24.74 2.85 2.91
CA SER A 74 -25.65 3.97 3.19
C SER A 74 -26.38 4.46 1.94
N ASP A 75 -25.86 4.16 0.75
CA ASP A 75 -26.40 4.61 -0.52
C ASP A 75 -27.14 3.46 -1.23
N ARG A 76 -28.37 3.69 -1.69
CA ARG A 76 -29.24 2.60 -2.21
C ARG A 76 -28.77 1.99 -3.54
N GLU A 77 -27.81 2.61 -4.23
CA GLU A 77 -27.35 2.19 -5.57
C GLU A 77 -25.99 1.45 -5.60
N GLY A 78 -25.41 1.09 -4.46
CA GLY A 78 -24.41 0.00 -4.39
C GLY A 78 -23.19 0.09 -5.32
N PHE A 79 -22.59 1.27 -5.50
CA PHE A 79 -21.40 1.47 -6.36
C PHE A 79 -20.07 1.15 -5.66
N PHE A 80 -19.99 0.04 -4.91
CA PHE A 80 -18.79 -0.34 -4.14
C PHE A 80 -17.59 -0.60 -5.05
N SER A 81 -17.74 -1.46 -6.06
CA SER A 81 -16.67 -1.83 -6.98
C SER A 81 -16.06 -0.60 -7.66
N GLY A 82 -16.90 0.30 -8.19
CA GLY A 82 -16.43 1.52 -8.83
C GLY A 82 -15.73 2.48 -7.86
N ALA A 83 -16.23 2.64 -6.63
CA ALA A 83 -15.56 3.46 -5.63
C ALA A 83 -14.20 2.88 -5.20
N LEU A 84 -14.09 1.56 -5.07
CA LEU A 84 -12.84 0.86 -4.76
C LEU A 84 -11.81 0.99 -5.89
N VAL A 85 -12.25 0.87 -7.15
CA VAL A 85 -11.40 1.12 -8.34
C VAL A 85 -10.86 2.53 -8.32
N VAL A 86 -11.72 3.54 -8.11
CA VAL A 86 -11.29 4.94 -8.09
C VAL A 86 -10.30 5.20 -6.95
N ALA A 87 -10.55 4.68 -5.75
CA ALA A 87 -9.62 4.80 -4.62
C ALA A 87 -8.26 4.14 -4.92
N SER A 88 -8.27 2.92 -5.44
CA SER A 88 -7.07 2.13 -5.78
C SER A 88 -6.22 2.83 -6.85
N VAL A 89 -6.86 3.33 -7.91
CA VAL A 89 -6.19 4.04 -9.01
C VAL A 89 -5.64 5.39 -8.52
N LEU A 90 -6.40 6.13 -7.72
CA LEU A 90 -5.97 7.41 -7.17
C LEU A 90 -4.73 7.26 -6.28
N HIS A 91 -4.77 6.36 -5.30
CA HIS A 91 -3.63 6.09 -4.41
C HIS A 91 -2.41 5.59 -5.19
N SER A 92 -2.60 4.67 -6.15
CA SER A 92 -1.53 4.19 -7.02
C SER A 92 -0.89 5.31 -7.85
N THR A 93 -1.71 6.21 -8.40
CA THR A 93 -1.21 7.34 -9.22
C THR A 93 -0.40 8.32 -8.37
N ILE A 94 -0.90 8.65 -7.17
CA ILE A 94 -0.16 9.50 -6.22
C ILE A 94 1.18 8.84 -5.86
N ARG A 95 1.20 7.52 -5.62
CA ARG A 95 2.41 6.76 -5.33
C ARG A 95 3.40 6.73 -6.49
N SER A 96 2.94 6.50 -7.71
CA SER A 96 3.77 6.56 -8.92
C SER A 96 4.39 7.96 -9.10
N GLY A 97 3.62 9.02 -8.85
CA GLY A 97 4.12 10.39 -8.91
C GLY A 97 5.22 10.68 -7.88
N CYS A 98 5.05 10.24 -6.63
CA CYS A 98 6.09 10.36 -5.61
C CYS A 98 7.36 9.59 -5.99
N MET A 99 7.21 8.35 -6.46
CA MET A 99 8.32 7.51 -6.90
C MET A 99 9.09 8.16 -8.05
N LEU A 100 8.38 8.67 -9.06
CA LEU A 100 9.00 9.40 -10.18
C LEU A 100 9.77 10.63 -9.71
N CYS A 101 9.21 11.41 -8.79
CA CYS A 101 9.88 12.58 -8.21
C CYS A 101 11.20 12.18 -7.53
N PHE A 102 11.21 11.11 -6.72
CA PHE A 102 12.42 10.62 -6.07
C PHE A 102 13.45 10.08 -7.07
N CYS A 103 13.01 9.41 -8.14
CA CYS A 103 13.91 9.00 -9.23
C CYS A 103 14.57 10.21 -9.89
N ILE A 104 13.80 11.25 -10.23
CA ILE A 104 14.32 12.49 -10.83
C ILE A 104 15.35 13.15 -9.91
N VAL A 105 15.02 13.32 -8.62
CA VAL A 105 15.93 13.92 -7.63
C VAL A 105 17.22 13.09 -7.49
N THR A 106 17.10 11.77 -7.43
CA THR A 106 18.28 10.88 -7.29
C THR A 106 19.18 10.94 -8.53
N VAL A 107 18.60 11.01 -9.73
CA VAL A 107 19.36 11.19 -10.98
C VAL A 107 20.01 12.57 -11.04
N ALA A 108 19.30 13.63 -10.64
CA ALA A 108 19.85 14.98 -10.61
C ALA A 108 21.02 15.11 -9.63
N MET A 109 20.94 14.44 -8.49
CA MET A 109 21.96 14.48 -7.43
C MET A 109 22.98 13.33 -7.50
N LYS A 110 23.10 12.65 -8.66
CA LYS A 110 23.95 11.44 -8.81
C LYS A 110 25.43 11.67 -8.49
N ASP A 111 25.94 12.89 -8.74
CA ASP A 111 27.35 13.25 -8.51
C ASP A 111 27.57 13.85 -7.11
N HIS A 112 26.50 13.96 -6.30
CA HIS A 112 26.61 14.47 -4.94
C HIS A 112 27.15 13.38 -4.00
N LEU A 113 28.00 13.77 -3.05
CA LEU A 113 28.65 12.86 -2.09
C LEU A 113 27.67 12.01 -1.27
N PHE A 114 26.41 12.43 -1.18
CA PHE A 114 25.34 11.76 -0.42
C PHE A 114 24.41 10.86 -1.25
N VAL A 115 24.71 10.62 -2.54
CA VAL A 115 23.89 9.74 -3.40
C VAL A 115 23.71 8.36 -2.77
N TRP A 116 24.79 7.79 -2.22
CA TRP A 116 24.77 6.44 -1.65
C TRP A 116 24.29 6.38 -0.20
N SER A 117 24.51 7.43 0.60
CA SER A 117 24.21 7.40 2.04
C SER A 117 22.85 8.00 2.42
N VAL A 118 22.31 8.92 1.63
CA VAL A 118 21.03 9.60 1.93
C VAL A 118 19.98 9.30 0.87
N PHE A 119 20.33 9.46 -0.41
CA PHE A 119 19.36 9.32 -1.50
C PHE A 119 19.03 7.85 -1.78
N ALA A 120 20.02 6.96 -1.86
CA ALA A 120 19.80 5.55 -2.15
C ALA A 120 18.94 4.83 -1.09
N PRO A 121 19.16 5.00 0.24
CA PRO A 121 18.25 4.47 1.25
C PRO A 121 16.82 4.98 1.07
N LYS A 122 16.65 6.30 0.88
CA LYS A 122 15.32 6.90 0.71
C LYS A 122 14.61 6.35 -0.53
N LEU A 123 15.32 6.24 -1.66
CA LEU A 123 14.77 5.68 -2.89
C LEU A 123 14.36 4.22 -2.70
N LEU A 124 15.16 3.42 -1.98
CA LEU A 124 14.82 2.03 -1.68
C LEU A 124 13.51 1.92 -0.89
N TYR A 125 13.32 2.72 0.17
CA TYR A 125 12.06 2.75 0.92
C TYR A 125 10.87 3.14 0.02
N GLU A 126 11.05 4.11 -0.87
CA GLU A 126 10.00 4.54 -1.79
C GLU A 126 9.64 3.46 -2.83
N VAL A 127 10.64 2.73 -3.34
CA VAL A 127 10.44 1.56 -4.22
C VAL A 127 9.66 0.47 -3.48
N MET A 128 10.08 0.12 -2.27
CA MET A 128 9.45 -0.94 -1.49
C MET A 128 8.01 -0.58 -1.11
N LEU A 129 7.77 0.65 -0.67
CA LEU A 129 6.42 1.15 -0.40
C LEU A 129 5.55 1.15 -1.67
N PHE A 130 6.11 1.52 -2.82
CA PHE A 130 5.40 1.45 -4.10
C PHE A 130 4.96 0.01 -4.41
N ILE A 131 5.88 -0.95 -4.33
CA ILE A 131 5.59 -2.37 -4.59
C ILE A 131 4.50 -2.88 -3.64
N VAL A 132 4.67 -2.63 -2.33
CA VAL A 132 3.72 -3.09 -1.31
C VAL A 132 2.33 -2.50 -1.54
N MET A 133 2.22 -1.19 -1.74
CA MET A 133 0.90 -0.55 -1.93
C MET A 133 0.24 -0.94 -3.24
N VAL A 134 0.98 -1.02 -4.36
CA VAL A 134 0.42 -1.49 -5.63
C VAL A 134 -0.05 -2.94 -5.51
N SER A 135 0.71 -3.79 -4.82
CA SER A 135 0.30 -5.18 -4.56
C SER A 135 -0.97 -5.26 -3.71
N ALA A 136 -1.09 -4.39 -2.70
CA ALA A 136 -2.27 -4.31 -1.84
C ALA A 136 -3.51 -3.85 -2.64
N HIS A 137 -3.38 -2.81 -3.46
CA HIS A 137 -4.46 -2.32 -4.33
C HIS A 137 -4.89 -3.40 -5.34
N ALA A 138 -3.93 -4.05 -6.01
CA ALA A 138 -4.22 -5.14 -6.94
C ALA A 138 -4.94 -6.30 -6.23
N SER A 139 -4.52 -6.67 -5.02
CA SER A 139 -5.16 -7.73 -4.24
C SER A 139 -6.61 -7.39 -3.88
N SER A 140 -6.91 -6.14 -3.49
CA SER A 140 -8.29 -5.73 -3.20
C SER A 140 -9.19 -5.72 -4.44
N LEU A 141 -8.66 -5.33 -5.61
CA LEU A 141 -9.42 -5.35 -6.86
C LEU A 141 -9.67 -6.78 -7.36
N LEU A 142 -8.69 -7.67 -7.20
CA LEU A 142 -8.85 -9.08 -7.52
C LEU A 142 -9.89 -9.74 -6.61
N LEU A 143 -9.90 -9.39 -5.32
CA LEU A 143 -10.90 -9.86 -4.38
C LEU A 143 -12.30 -9.37 -4.78
N ASP A 144 -12.46 -8.08 -5.06
CA ASP A 144 -13.73 -7.50 -5.52
C ASP A 144 -14.25 -8.18 -6.80
N LEU A 145 -13.39 -8.32 -7.81
CA LEU A 145 -13.71 -9.04 -9.05
C LEU A 145 -14.11 -10.50 -8.79
N SER A 146 -13.42 -11.20 -7.88
CA SER A 146 -13.72 -12.59 -7.56
C SER A 146 -15.09 -12.74 -6.88
N LEU A 147 -15.46 -11.77 -6.03
CA LEU A 147 -16.76 -11.71 -5.36
C LEU A 147 -17.87 -11.40 -6.36
N ASP A 148 -17.65 -10.48 -7.29
CA ASP A 148 -18.62 -10.14 -8.34
C ASP A 148 -18.89 -11.32 -9.29
N VAL A 149 -17.83 -12.02 -9.71
CA VAL A 149 -17.97 -13.22 -10.55
C VAL A 149 -18.74 -14.31 -9.81
N PHE A 150 -18.47 -14.51 -8.51
CA PHE A 150 -19.19 -15.46 -7.68
C PHE A 150 -20.67 -15.09 -7.53
N ALA A 151 -20.97 -13.82 -7.27
CA ALA A 151 -22.34 -13.30 -7.15
C ALA A 151 -23.12 -13.47 -8.45
N HIS A 152 -22.51 -13.15 -9.60
CA HIS A 152 -23.13 -13.33 -10.92
C HIS A 152 -23.43 -14.80 -11.22
N ARG A 153 -22.49 -15.71 -10.95
CA ARG A 153 -22.71 -17.17 -11.11
C ARG A 153 -23.86 -17.67 -10.25
N LYS A 154 -23.93 -17.22 -8.99
CA LYS A 154 -25.01 -17.60 -8.06
C LYS A 154 -26.38 -17.11 -8.56
N HIS A 155 -26.47 -15.89 -9.08
CA HIS A 155 -27.72 -15.36 -9.64
C HIS A 155 -28.18 -16.14 -10.88
N LYS A 156 -27.26 -16.48 -11.80
CA LYS A 156 -27.57 -17.28 -13.01
C LYS A 156 -27.98 -18.72 -12.68
N ALA A 157 -27.44 -19.31 -11.61
CA ALA A 157 -27.85 -20.63 -11.15
C ALA A 157 -29.22 -20.65 -10.45
N ALA A 158 -29.70 -19.50 -9.99
CA ALA A 158 -30.97 -19.36 -9.29
C ALA A 158 -32.14 -18.91 -10.20
N SER A 159 -31.86 -18.46 -11.43
CA SER A 159 -32.89 -18.16 -12.43
C SER A 159 -33.42 -19.47 -13.04
N PRO A 160 -34.76 -19.69 -13.05
CA PRO A 160 -35.39 -20.90 -13.60
C PRO A 160 -35.22 -21.04 -15.12
#